data_AF-A0A7Y5LAR9-F1
#
_entry.id   AF-A0A7Y5LAR9-F1
#
_cell.length_a   1.000
_cell.length_b   1.000
_cell.length_c   1.000
_cell.angle_alpha   90.00
_cell.angle_beta   90.00
_cell.angle_gamma   90.00
#
_symmetry.space_group_name_H-M   'P 1'
#
loop_
_entity.id
_entity.type
_entity.pdbx_description
1 polymer ?
#
loop_
_entity_poly.entity_id
_entity_poly.type
_entity_poly.pdbx_seq_one_letter_code
_entity_poly.pdbx_strand_id
1 'polypeptide(L)'
;MNKDVRRLFDQNKKWFREVLRGLVLMLVSFLLAANAGAQEIMTVPTYHWSYTYARELSLRHRHLDFSQANWPVTIGEMSQLADSAGAFAEHSAERFWQTRLREFSQSPLERKSWLQFGGRVSERAGDFGETTRSRAGLRTQLALLPDKHLAFVNAIRLDEELREDPNYLGKRWRGFAGYTEQAYVALHFDKYVAKLGRDFVR
;
A
#
# COMPACT_ATOMS: atom_id res chain seq x y z
N MET A 1 -27.88 -39.67 26.12
CA MET A 1 -27.98 -38.41 25.35
C MET A 1 -28.98 -38.63 24.21
N ASN A 2 -30.11 -37.91 24.24
CA ASN A 2 -31.31 -38.23 23.46
C ASN A 2 -31.12 -37.95 21.95
N LYS A 3 -31.63 -38.81 21.06
CA LYS A 3 -31.43 -38.71 19.59
C LYS A 3 -31.96 -37.38 19.02
N ASP A 4 -33.00 -36.83 19.64
CA ASP A 4 -33.60 -35.56 19.22
C ASP A 4 -32.70 -34.34 19.51
N VAL A 5 -31.91 -34.41 20.59
CA VAL A 5 -30.94 -33.35 20.93
C VAL A 5 -29.79 -33.33 19.92
N ARG A 6 -29.32 -34.48 19.44
CA ARG A 6 -28.31 -34.53 18.36
C ARG A 6 -28.84 -34.00 17.03
N ARG A 7 -30.10 -34.30 16.69
CA ARG A 7 -30.74 -33.82 15.44
C ARG A 7 -30.87 -32.29 15.41
N LEU A 8 -31.24 -31.68 16.53
CA LEU A 8 -31.34 -30.22 16.66
C LEU A 8 -29.96 -29.55 16.53
N PHE A 9 -28.91 -30.14 17.14
CA PHE A 9 -27.54 -29.63 16.99
C PHE A 9 -27.03 -29.72 15.54
N ASP A 10 -27.30 -30.81 14.83
CA ASP A 10 -26.88 -30.98 13.43
C ASP A 10 -27.64 -30.04 12.47
N GLN A 11 -28.94 -29.83 12.69
CA GLN A 11 -29.72 -28.83 11.94
C GLN A 11 -29.18 -27.41 12.15
N ASN A 12 -28.88 -27.04 13.41
CA ASN A 12 -28.37 -25.71 13.72
C ASN A 12 -26.97 -25.48 13.13
N LYS A 13 -26.12 -26.51 13.12
CA LYS A 13 -24.78 -26.47 12.50
C LYS A 13 -24.82 -26.44 10.97
N LYS A 14 -25.89 -26.95 10.35
CA LYS A 14 -26.10 -26.86 8.89
C LYS A 14 -26.60 -25.46 8.52
N TRP A 15 -27.59 -24.94 9.24
CA TRP A 15 -28.09 -23.58 9.05
C TRP A 15 -27.00 -22.52 9.25
N PHE A 16 -26.21 -22.63 10.33
CA PHE A 16 -25.09 -21.72 10.59
C PHE A 16 -24.04 -21.74 9.48
N ARG A 17 -23.75 -22.91 8.89
CA ARG A 17 -22.80 -23.03 7.76
C ARG A 17 -23.32 -22.37 6.49
N GLU A 18 -24.61 -22.48 6.18
CA GLU A 18 -25.18 -21.84 4.99
C GLU A 18 -25.28 -20.31 5.16
N VAL A 19 -25.66 -19.83 6.35
CA VAL A 19 -25.64 -18.40 6.67
C VAL A 19 -24.22 -17.84 6.56
N LEU A 20 -23.23 -18.53 7.13
CA LEU A 20 -21.83 -18.12 7.04
C LEU A 20 -21.32 -18.09 5.60
N ARG A 21 -21.68 -19.09 4.78
CA ARG A 21 -21.34 -19.13 3.34
C ARG A 21 -21.96 -17.97 2.57
N GLY A 22 -23.23 -17.67 2.81
CA GLY A 22 -23.92 -16.53 2.20
C GLY A 22 -23.25 -15.20 2.57
N LEU A 23 -22.89 -15.03 3.84
CA LEU A 23 -22.20 -13.84 4.35
C LEU A 23 -20.80 -13.69 3.75
N VAL A 24 -20.05 -14.78 3.62
CA VAL A 24 -18.73 -14.80 2.96
C VAL A 24 -18.85 -14.45 1.48
N LEU A 25 -19.82 -15.02 0.76
CA LEU A 25 -20.05 -14.71 -0.66
C LEU A 25 -20.48 -13.26 -0.88
N MET A 26 -21.32 -12.73 0.00
CA MET A 26 -21.73 -11.31 -0.02
C MET A 26 -20.52 -10.40 0.26
N LEU A 27 -19.70 -10.73 1.26
CA LEU A 27 -18.46 -10.01 1.56
C LEU A 27 -17.49 -10.03 0.37
N VAL A 28 -17.27 -11.19 -0.24
CA VAL A 28 -16.40 -11.32 -1.42
C VAL A 28 -16.95 -10.52 -2.61
N SER A 29 -18.26 -10.53 -2.83
CA SER A 29 -18.89 -9.77 -3.92
C SER A 29 -18.81 -8.25 -3.68
N PHE A 30 -19.01 -7.80 -2.44
CA PHE A 30 -18.84 -6.40 -2.05
C PHE A 30 -17.38 -5.95 -2.21
N LEU A 31 -16.42 -6.78 -1.78
CA LEU A 31 -14.99 -6.54 -1.97
C LEU A 31 -14.63 -6.49 -3.47
N LEU A 32 -15.22 -7.34 -4.31
CA LEU A 32 -14.98 -7.34 -5.75
C LEU A 32 -15.50 -6.06 -6.43
N ALA A 33 -16.62 -5.50 -5.98
CA ALA A 33 -17.20 -4.27 -6.54
C ALA A 33 -16.48 -2.98 -6.12
N ALA A 34 -15.82 -2.97 -4.95
CA ALA A 34 -15.08 -1.83 -4.41
C ALA A 34 -13.69 -1.59 -5.07
N ASN A 35 -13.31 -2.38 -6.08
CA ASN A 35 -11.90 -2.64 -6.41
C ASN A 35 -11.17 -1.64 -7.32
N ALA A 36 -11.85 -0.80 -8.09
CA ALA A 36 -11.14 0.00 -9.10
C ALA A 36 -10.43 1.25 -8.54
N GLY A 37 -10.95 1.86 -7.47
CA GLY A 37 -10.42 3.12 -6.92
C GLY A 37 -9.54 2.96 -5.67
N ALA A 38 -9.48 1.75 -5.09
CA ALA A 38 -8.97 1.60 -3.73
C ALA A 38 -7.47 1.85 -3.56
N GLN A 39 -6.71 1.74 -4.64
CA GLN A 39 -5.27 1.94 -4.61
C GLN A 39 -4.88 3.41 -4.82
N GLU A 40 -5.72 4.19 -5.50
CA GLU A 40 -5.48 5.61 -5.77
C GLU A 40 -5.48 6.47 -4.50
N ILE A 41 -5.96 5.94 -3.38
CA ILE A 41 -6.01 6.64 -2.10
C ILE A 41 -4.83 6.31 -1.17
N MET A 42 -4.09 5.23 -1.44
CA MET A 42 -2.94 4.84 -0.64
C MET A 42 -1.80 5.82 -0.92
N THR A 43 -1.08 6.24 0.11
CA THR A 43 0.08 7.11 -0.11
C THR A 43 1.36 6.36 -0.41
N VAL A 44 2.18 6.97 -1.26
CA VAL A 44 3.52 6.50 -1.59
C VAL A 44 4.45 6.83 -0.42
N PRO A 45 5.25 5.88 0.09
CA PRO A 45 6.19 6.13 1.19
C PRO A 45 7.10 7.32 0.91
N THR A 46 7.30 8.23 1.86
CA THR A 46 8.07 9.48 1.68
C THR A 46 9.53 9.27 1.24
N TYR A 47 10.08 8.07 1.49
CA TYR A 47 11.42 7.64 1.05
C TYR A 47 11.42 6.92 -0.31
N HIS A 48 10.27 6.79 -0.98
CA HIS A 48 10.17 6.10 -2.25
C HIS A 48 10.90 6.87 -3.36
N TRP A 49 11.59 6.15 -4.23
CA TRP A 49 12.46 6.74 -5.26
C TRP A 49 11.71 7.63 -6.27
N SER A 50 10.41 7.41 -6.47
CA SER A 50 9.60 8.16 -7.45
C SER A 50 9.53 9.65 -7.13
N TYR A 51 9.55 10.00 -5.85
CA TYR A 51 9.56 11.39 -5.39
C TYR A 51 10.73 12.20 -5.95
N THR A 52 11.91 11.60 -6.05
CA THR A 52 13.10 12.26 -6.61
C THR A 52 12.90 12.59 -8.08
N TYR A 53 12.41 11.64 -8.87
CA TYR A 53 12.22 11.84 -10.30
C TYR A 53 11.06 12.79 -10.61
N ALA A 54 9.97 12.71 -9.84
CA ALA A 54 8.86 13.65 -9.87
C ALA A 54 9.34 15.09 -9.61
N ARG A 55 10.20 15.28 -8.62
CA ARG A 55 10.78 16.58 -8.29
C ARG A 55 11.71 17.09 -9.39
N GLU A 56 12.56 16.24 -9.95
CA GLU A 56 13.43 16.67 -11.06
C GLU A 56 12.60 17.16 -12.25
N LEU A 57 11.53 16.45 -12.60
CA LEU A 57 10.66 16.88 -13.70
C LEU A 57 9.89 18.16 -13.37
N SER A 58 9.39 18.35 -12.15
CA SER A 58 8.69 19.59 -11.75
C SER A 58 9.58 20.84 -11.74
N LEU A 59 10.87 20.69 -11.47
CA LEU A 59 11.83 21.80 -11.56
C LEU A 59 12.03 22.31 -12.99
N ARG A 60 11.78 21.46 -14.00
CA ARG A 60 11.97 21.79 -15.43
C ARG A 60 10.66 22.20 -16.08
N HIS A 61 9.55 21.67 -15.58
CA HIS A 61 8.22 21.83 -16.16
C HIS A 61 7.28 22.44 -15.13
N ARG A 62 7.08 23.76 -15.21
CA ARG A 62 6.26 24.52 -14.26
C ARG A 62 4.80 24.02 -14.14
N HIS A 63 4.28 23.34 -15.15
CA HIS A 63 2.93 22.77 -15.16
C HIS A 63 2.82 21.44 -14.40
N LEU A 64 3.94 20.75 -14.14
CA LEU A 64 4.00 19.62 -13.22
C LEU A 64 4.13 20.18 -11.80
N ASP A 65 3.04 20.69 -11.23
CA ASP A 65 3.02 21.29 -9.88
C ASP A 65 3.23 20.23 -8.79
N PHE A 66 4.48 19.80 -8.63
CA PHE A 66 4.90 18.81 -7.66
C PHE A 66 5.88 19.42 -6.67
N SER A 67 5.33 19.85 -5.53
CA SER A 67 6.09 20.39 -4.40
C SER A 67 6.26 19.33 -3.29
N GLN A 68 7.37 19.42 -2.54
CA GLN A 68 7.56 18.65 -1.32
C GLN A 68 6.53 18.96 -0.23
N ALA A 69 5.86 20.11 -0.31
CA ALA A 69 4.77 20.48 0.60
C ALA A 69 3.55 19.55 0.46
N ASN A 70 3.42 18.85 -0.68
CA ASN A 70 2.28 17.98 -0.96
C ASN A 70 2.53 16.53 -0.54
N TRP A 71 3.66 16.24 0.13
CA TRP A 71 4.00 14.88 0.54
C TRP A 71 3.31 14.50 1.86
N PRO A 72 2.90 13.23 2.05
CA PRO A 72 2.94 12.15 1.06
C PRO A 72 1.76 12.21 0.08
N VAL A 73 2.04 12.02 -1.21
CA VAL A 73 1.01 11.94 -2.27
C VAL A 73 0.48 10.53 -2.41
N THR A 74 -0.72 10.39 -2.97
CA THR A 74 -1.29 9.09 -3.27
C THR A 74 -0.64 8.42 -4.49
N ILE A 75 -0.79 7.10 -4.61
CA ILE A 75 -0.38 6.34 -5.79
C ILE A 75 -1.12 6.86 -7.04
N GLY A 76 -2.39 7.27 -6.88
CA GLY A 76 -3.19 7.86 -7.95
C GLY A 76 -2.60 9.19 -8.42
N GLU A 77 -2.32 10.10 -7.48
CA GLU A 77 -1.69 11.39 -7.77
C GLU A 77 -0.32 11.23 -8.43
N MET A 78 0.53 10.33 -7.92
CA MET A 78 1.83 10.03 -8.52
C MET A 78 1.71 9.41 -9.92
N SER A 79 0.70 8.56 -10.15
CA SER A 79 0.43 7.99 -11.48
C SER A 79 -0.03 9.07 -12.47
N GLN A 80 -0.92 9.97 -12.06
CA GLN A 80 -1.36 11.10 -12.88
C GLN A 80 -0.19 12.03 -13.23
N LEU A 81 0.71 12.28 -12.27
CA LEU A 81 1.93 13.03 -12.51
C LEU A 81 2.83 12.32 -13.53
N ALA A 82 3.03 11.00 -13.40
CA ALA A 82 3.83 10.22 -14.33
C ALA A 82 3.26 10.22 -15.75
N ASP A 83 1.93 10.10 -15.88
CA ASP A 83 1.24 10.15 -17.16
C ASP A 83 1.33 11.55 -17.79
N SER A 84 1.20 12.61 -16.98
CA SER A 84 1.39 14.00 -17.42
C SER A 84 2.82 14.24 -17.89
N ALA A 85 3.82 13.83 -17.11
CA ALA A 85 5.23 13.97 -17.47
C ALA A 85 5.58 13.24 -18.79
N GLY A 86 4.88 12.16 -19.11
CA GLY A 86 5.05 11.40 -20.34
C GLY A 86 4.60 12.13 -21.62
N ALA A 87 3.81 13.20 -21.51
CA ALA A 87 3.31 13.96 -22.65
C ALA A 87 4.36 14.93 -23.25
N PHE A 88 5.44 15.23 -22.52
CA PHE A 88 6.42 16.28 -22.87
C PHE A 88 7.73 15.70 -23.43
N ALA A 89 7.65 14.63 -24.23
CA ALA A 89 8.78 13.80 -24.68
C ALA A 89 9.74 14.47 -25.69
N GLU A 90 10.00 15.77 -25.56
CA GLU A 90 10.77 16.54 -26.54
C GLU A 90 12.28 16.51 -26.27
N HIS A 91 12.73 16.33 -25.02
CA HIS A 91 14.14 16.45 -24.65
C HIS A 91 14.76 15.10 -24.24
N SER A 92 15.84 14.69 -24.93
CA SER A 92 16.58 13.44 -24.64
C SER A 92 17.12 13.37 -23.21
N ALA A 93 17.47 14.51 -22.62
CA ALA A 93 17.96 14.63 -21.25
C ALA A 93 16.90 14.24 -20.19
N GLU A 94 15.61 14.35 -20.51
CA GLU A 94 14.52 14.12 -19.57
C GLU A 94 13.94 12.71 -19.63
N ARG A 95 14.24 11.98 -20.72
CA ARG A 95 13.76 10.61 -20.93
C ARG A 95 14.10 9.69 -19.77
N PHE A 96 15.27 9.87 -19.15
CA PHE A 96 15.65 9.06 -17.99
C PHE A 96 14.63 9.19 -16.83
N TRP A 97 14.31 10.41 -16.41
CA TRP A 97 13.36 10.64 -15.31
C TRP A 97 11.94 10.23 -15.68
N GLN A 98 11.53 10.51 -16.92
CA GLN A 98 10.21 10.13 -17.46
C GLN A 98 10.05 8.60 -17.49
N THR A 99 11.05 7.87 -17.98
CA THR A 99 11.03 6.40 -17.99
C THR A 99 10.93 5.85 -16.58
N ARG A 100 11.70 6.37 -15.62
CA ARG A 100 11.61 5.92 -14.23
C ARG A 100 10.25 6.19 -13.59
N LEU A 101 9.63 7.35 -13.82
CA LEU A 101 8.25 7.59 -13.35
C LEU A 101 7.22 6.71 -14.06
N ARG A 102 7.43 6.42 -15.35
CA ARG A 102 6.56 5.49 -16.08
C ARG A 102 6.69 4.06 -15.57
N GLU A 103 7.88 3.63 -15.15
CA GLU A 103 8.07 2.34 -14.47
C GLU A 103 7.25 2.27 -13.16
N PHE A 104 7.13 3.37 -12.42
CA PHE A 104 6.25 3.43 -11.25
C PHE A 104 4.79 3.20 -11.65
N SER A 105 4.29 3.94 -12.64
CA SER A 105 2.90 3.79 -13.10
C SER A 105 2.63 2.46 -13.80
N GLN A 106 3.65 1.73 -14.25
CA GLN A 106 3.47 0.43 -14.90
C GLN A 106 3.73 -0.77 -13.98
N SER A 107 4.32 -0.56 -12.81
CA SER A 107 4.68 -1.63 -11.87
C SER A 107 3.44 -2.38 -11.37
N PRO A 108 3.31 -3.69 -11.63
CA PRO A 108 2.20 -4.49 -11.11
C PRO A 108 2.14 -4.51 -9.58
N LEU A 109 3.30 -4.38 -8.92
CA LEU A 109 3.40 -4.27 -7.47
C LEU A 109 2.82 -2.94 -6.96
N GLU A 110 2.86 -1.89 -7.77
CA GLU A 110 2.40 -0.55 -7.39
C GLU A 110 0.99 -0.22 -7.91
N ARG A 111 0.41 -0.97 -8.86
CA ARG A 111 -0.76 -0.51 -9.64
C ARG A 111 -2.03 -1.37 -9.69
N LYS A 112 -2.12 -2.58 -9.11
CA LYS A 112 -3.25 -3.48 -9.46
C LYS A 112 -4.06 -4.14 -8.35
N SER A 113 -3.90 -3.78 -7.08
CA SER A 113 -4.76 -4.39 -6.05
C SER A 113 -4.96 -3.54 -4.81
N TRP A 114 -6.22 -3.50 -4.38
CA TRP A 114 -6.69 -3.09 -3.06
C TRP A 114 -6.07 -3.94 -1.93
N LEU A 115 -5.62 -5.15 -2.25
CA LEU A 115 -4.95 -6.08 -1.35
C LEU A 115 -3.60 -6.49 -1.95
N GLN A 116 -2.51 -6.21 -1.25
CA GLN A 116 -1.17 -6.57 -1.71
C GLN A 116 -0.39 -7.31 -0.65
N PHE A 117 0.34 -8.32 -1.12
CA PHE A 117 1.36 -9.02 -0.36
C PHE A 117 2.66 -8.90 -1.14
N GLY A 118 3.64 -8.23 -0.54
CA GLY A 118 4.96 -8.03 -1.11
C GLY A 118 6.03 -8.62 -0.21
N GLY A 119 7.05 -9.22 -0.83
CA GLY A 119 8.29 -9.56 -0.15
C GLY A 119 9.41 -8.68 -0.68
N ARG A 120 10.33 -8.26 0.19
CA ARG A 120 11.60 -7.66 -0.19
C ARG A 120 12.71 -8.55 0.35
N VAL A 121 13.69 -8.85 -0.51
CA VAL A 121 14.98 -9.35 -0.06
C VAL A 121 15.98 -8.25 -0.34
N SER A 122 16.75 -7.86 0.68
CA SER A 122 17.82 -6.89 0.54
C SER A 122 19.12 -7.49 1.04
N GLU A 123 20.14 -7.38 0.20
CA GLU A 123 21.50 -7.73 0.57
C GLU A 123 22.23 -6.44 0.92
N ARG A 124 22.81 -6.41 2.12
CA ARG A 124 23.77 -5.37 2.49
C ARG A 124 25.15 -6.00 2.42
N ALA A 125 25.92 -5.60 1.42
CA ALA A 125 27.36 -5.85 1.43
C ALA A 125 27.94 -5.04 2.59
N GLY A 126 28.60 -5.73 3.53
CA GLY A 126 29.37 -5.06 4.57
C GLY A 126 30.63 -4.44 3.97
N ASP A 127 31.19 -3.44 4.63
CA ASP A 127 32.51 -2.92 4.26
C ASP A 127 33.59 -4.01 4.48
N PHE A 128 34.75 -3.84 3.82
CA PHE A 128 35.87 -4.79 3.77
C PHE A 128 36.04 -5.64 5.05
N GLY A 129 35.70 -6.93 4.95
CA GLY A 129 35.86 -7.93 6.03
C GLY A 129 34.56 -8.35 6.73
N GLU A 130 33.44 -7.66 6.49
CA GLU A 130 32.13 -8.09 6.98
C GLU A 130 31.44 -9.06 6.02
N THR A 131 30.73 -10.04 6.59
CA THR A 131 29.94 -11.00 5.81
C THR A 131 28.69 -10.35 5.23
N THR A 132 28.45 -10.55 3.93
CA THR A 132 27.19 -10.16 3.29
C THR A 132 26.01 -10.80 4.03
N ARG A 133 25.10 -9.97 4.53
CA ARG A 133 23.86 -10.44 5.17
C ARG A 133 22.70 -10.18 4.23
N SER A 134 22.00 -11.26 3.89
CA SER A 134 20.69 -11.19 3.25
C SER A 134 19.62 -10.96 4.32
N ARG A 135 18.72 -10.02 4.08
CA ARG A 135 17.62 -9.67 4.98
C ARG A 135 16.31 -9.74 4.24
N ALA A 136 15.33 -10.39 4.85
CA ALA A 136 13.97 -10.46 4.33
C ALA A 136 13.06 -9.44 5.00
N GLY A 137 12.12 -8.93 4.22
CA GLY A 137 11.01 -8.12 4.67
C GLY A 137 9.72 -8.57 3.99
N LEU A 138 8.61 -8.51 4.72
CA LEU A 138 7.28 -8.75 4.20
C LEU A 138 6.44 -7.49 4.40
N ARG A 139 5.67 -7.11 3.40
CA ARG A 139 4.74 -5.97 3.46
C ARG A 139 3.37 -6.45 3.05
N THR A 140 2.38 -6.16 3.88
CA THR A 140 0.97 -6.44 3.61
C THR A 140 0.23 -5.12 3.58
N GLN A 141 -0.56 -4.89 2.53
CA GLN A 141 -1.31 -3.66 2.34
C GLN A 141 -2.76 -3.98 2.01
N LEU A 142 -3.66 -3.19 2.57
CA LEU A 142 -5.09 -3.28 2.37
C LEU A 142 -5.66 -1.86 2.24
N ALA A 143 -6.44 -1.63 1.21
CA ALA A 143 -7.32 -0.48 1.08
C ALA A 143 -8.75 -0.94 0.80
N LEU A 144 -9.72 -0.27 1.39
CA LEU A 144 -11.14 -0.53 1.19
C LEU A 144 -11.87 0.79 0.93
N LEU A 145 -12.61 0.85 -0.17
CA LEU A 145 -13.47 1.97 -0.55
C LEU A 145 -14.91 1.48 -0.59
N PRO A 146 -15.63 1.51 0.54
CA PRO A 146 -17.05 1.19 0.53
C PRO A 146 -17.86 2.12 -0.37
N ASP A 147 -17.43 3.38 -0.51
CA ASP A 147 -17.98 4.36 -1.45
C ASP A 147 -16.91 5.37 -1.90
N LYS A 148 -17.32 6.40 -2.65
CA LYS A 148 -16.42 7.45 -3.17
C LYS A 148 -16.00 8.49 -2.13
N HIS A 149 -16.60 8.50 -0.94
CA HIS A 149 -16.39 9.47 0.12
C HIS A 149 -15.58 8.91 1.29
N LEU A 150 -15.51 7.59 1.43
CA LEU A 150 -14.90 6.93 2.58
C LEU A 150 -13.88 5.88 2.14
N ALA A 151 -12.73 5.92 2.80
CA ALA A 151 -11.57 5.14 2.47
C ALA A 151 -10.92 4.61 3.75
N PHE A 152 -10.61 3.32 3.80
CA PHE A 152 -9.84 2.69 4.87
C PHE A 152 -8.53 2.19 4.31
N VAL A 153 -7.40 2.51 4.96
CA VAL A 153 -6.06 2.07 4.55
C VAL A 153 -5.34 1.45 5.73
N ASN A 154 -4.72 0.30 5.49
CA ASN A 154 -3.83 -0.37 6.43
C ASN A 154 -2.63 -0.96 5.70
N ALA A 155 -1.43 -0.61 6.15
CA ALA A 155 -0.17 -1.17 5.67
C ALA A 155 0.68 -1.59 6.86
N ILE A 156 1.11 -2.85 6.85
CA ILE A 156 1.96 -3.47 7.87
C ILE A 156 3.22 -3.97 7.20
N ARG A 157 4.36 -3.75 7.85
CA ARG A 157 5.65 -4.28 7.43
C ARG A 157 6.27 -5.10 8.55
N LEU A 158 6.76 -6.27 8.17
CA LEU A 158 7.59 -7.15 8.97
C LEU A 158 9.00 -7.08 8.40
N ASP A 159 9.97 -6.67 9.21
CA ASP A 159 11.32 -6.42 8.73
C ASP A 159 12.37 -7.03 9.67
N GLU A 160 13.28 -7.82 9.11
CA GLU A 160 14.42 -8.37 9.84
C GLU A 160 15.45 -7.29 10.21
N GLU A 161 15.63 -6.26 9.39
CA GLU A 161 16.56 -5.15 9.65
C GLU A 161 16.11 -4.36 10.89
N LEU A 162 14.82 -4.04 10.97
CA LEU A 162 14.26 -3.29 12.08
C LEU A 162 14.32 -4.07 13.41
N ARG A 163 14.41 -5.41 13.36
CA ARG A 163 14.56 -6.22 14.58
C ARG A 163 15.89 -5.92 15.27
N GLU A 164 16.94 -5.69 14.49
CA GLU A 164 18.31 -5.48 14.98
C GLU A 164 18.54 -4.06 15.50
N ASP A 165 17.60 -3.15 15.24
CA ASP A 165 17.64 -1.80 15.80
C ASP A 165 17.45 -1.85 17.34
N PRO A 166 18.46 -1.42 18.13
CA PRO A 166 18.38 -1.38 19.58
C PRO A 166 17.31 -0.39 20.08
N ASN A 167 16.95 0.61 19.26
CA ASN A 167 15.95 1.63 19.60
C ASN A 167 14.53 1.23 19.20
N TYR A 168 14.33 0.06 18.58
CA TYR A 168 13.01 -0.39 18.20
C TYR A 168 12.17 -0.81 19.42
N LEU A 169 11.10 -0.05 19.68
CA LEU A 169 10.19 -0.24 20.82
C LEU A 169 8.94 -1.07 20.47
N GLY A 170 8.79 -1.50 19.21
CA GLY A 170 7.59 -2.21 18.74
C GLY A 170 7.62 -3.72 18.99
N LYS A 171 6.68 -4.44 18.35
CA LYS A 171 6.52 -5.89 18.53
C LYS A 171 7.48 -6.67 17.64
N ARG A 172 8.33 -7.48 18.26
CA ARG A 172 9.16 -8.48 17.59
C ARG A 172 8.41 -9.82 17.54
N TRP A 173 8.47 -10.53 16.42
CA TRP A 173 7.83 -11.83 16.24
C TRP A 173 8.60 -12.69 15.23
N ARG A 174 9.01 -13.90 15.65
CA ARG A 174 9.63 -14.93 14.80
C ARG A 174 10.75 -14.42 13.86
N GLY A 175 11.68 -13.61 14.38
CA GLY A 175 12.80 -13.09 13.60
C GLY A 175 12.53 -11.77 12.88
N PHE A 176 11.29 -11.27 12.89
CA PHE A 176 10.91 -9.99 12.33
C PHE A 176 10.54 -8.96 13.41
N ALA A 177 10.69 -7.68 13.09
CA ALA A 177 10.03 -6.58 13.79
C ALA A 177 8.84 -6.09 12.96
N GLY A 178 7.67 -6.00 13.57
CA GLY A 178 6.43 -5.61 12.90
C GLY A 178 6.03 -4.19 13.19
N TYR A 179 5.87 -3.35 12.17
CA TYR A 179 5.40 -1.98 12.34
C TYR A 179 4.31 -1.62 11.35
N THR A 180 3.41 -0.75 11.79
CA THR A 180 2.35 -0.19 10.94
C THR A 180 2.92 1.00 10.19
N GLU A 181 3.02 0.88 8.88
CA GLU A 181 3.43 1.97 7.99
C GLU A 181 2.29 2.99 7.87
N GLN A 182 1.09 2.50 7.56
CA GLN A 182 -0.12 3.32 7.39
C GLN A 182 -1.30 2.67 8.11
N ALA A 183 -2.12 3.49 8.75
CA ALA A 183 -3.41 3.10 9.32
C ALA A 183 -4.27 4.34 9.45
N TYR A 184 -5.09 4.63 8.44
CA TYR A 184 -5.94 5.81 8.43
C TYR A 184 -7.29 5.55 7.78
N VAL A 185 -8.22 6.43 8.14
CA VAL A 185 -9.49 6.63 7.44
C VAL A 185 -9.39 7.95 6.69
N ALA A 186 -9.74 7.95 5.41
CA ALA A 186 -9.81 9.15 4.59
C ALA A 186 -11.28 9.45 4.22
N LEU A 187 -11.64 10.72 4.34
CA LEU A 187 -12.94 11.27 3.95
C LEU A 187 -12.74 12.23 2.78
N HIS A 188 -13.37 11.93 1.65
CA HIS A 188 -13.26 12.70 0.41
C HIS A 188 -14.48 13.61 0.21
N PHE A 189 -14.24 14.91 0.20
CA PHE A 189 -15.22 15.98 -0.01
C PHE A 189 -14.83 16.80 -1.25
N ASP A 190 -15.22 16.38 -2.46
CA ASP A 190 -14.90 17.02 -3.75
C ASP A 190 -13.44 17.51 -3.91
N LYS A 191 -13.10 18.68 -3.34
CA LYS A 191 -11.76 19.30 -3.38
C LYS A 191 -10.89 19.04 -2.14
N TYR A 192 -11.45 18.42 -1.10
CA TYR A 192 -10.79 18.26 0.20
C TYR A 192 -10.74 16.79 0.59
N VAL A 193 -9.63 16.40 1.21
CA VAL A 193 -9.48 15.07 1.82
C VAL A 193 -9.09 15.27 3.27
N ALA A 194 -9.93 14.76 4.19
CA ALA A 194 -9.61 14.71 5.60
C ALA A 194 -9.10 13.31 5.95
N LYS A 195 -7.89 13.21 6.51
CA LYS A 195 -7.32 11.95 6.97
C LYS A 195 -7.26 11.90 8.49
N LEU A 196 -7.70 10.79 9.06
CA LEU A 196 -7.60 10.50 10.48
C LEU A 196 -6.79 9.22 10.67
N GLY A 197 -5.66 9.31 11.36
CA GLY A 197 -4.83 8.17 11.71
C GLY A 197 -3.35 8.42 11.42
N ARG A 198 -2.64 7.33 11.10
CA ARG A 198 -1.21 7.35 10.77
C ARG A 198 -1.03 7.24 9.26
N ASP A 199 -0.34 8.21 8.71
CA ASP A 199 0.18 8.20 7.33
C ASP A 199 1.70 8.35 7.38
N PHE A 200 2.38 8.26 6.23
CA PHE A 200 3.81 8.55 6.18
C PHE A 200 4.09 9.98 6.62
N VAL A 201 5.07 10.13 7.51
CA VAL A 201 5.53 11.43 8.00
C VAL A 201 6.84 11.77 7.30
N ARG A 202 7.12 13.06 7.18
CA ARG A 202 8.43 13.57 6.76
C ARG A 202 9.47 13.36 7.86
#